data_AF-A0A8D8CQX0-F1
#
_entry.id   AF-A0A8D8CQX0-F1
#
_cell.length_a   1.000
_cell.length_b   1.000
_cell.length_c   1.000
_cell.angle_alpha   90.00
_cell.angle_beta   90.00
_cell.angle_gamma   90.00
#
_symmetry.space_group_name_H-M   'P 1'
#
loop_
_entity.id
_entity.type
_entity.pdbx_description
1 polymer ?
#
loop_
_entity_poly.entity_id
_entity_poly.type
_entity_poly.pdbx_seq_one_letter_code
_entity_poly.pdbx_strand_id
1 'polypeptide(L)'
;MVIPGGIDPHTHFQLEFGGTVSVDDFYQGTKAAVAGGTTTIMDFVIPKKGESLLEAYDEWRCRADTKVVCDYGLHVAITWWSKSVRDEMRILCQERGVNSFKCFMAYKGLFQVTDSELYEIFETCKELGAVAQVHAENGDVIAKNVQKLLAAGVTGPEGHELSRTEEVEAEAVNRACVIAHQTKCPLYVVHVMSKSAGIELARARRRYNGVGIYGETLAAALGTDGTNYTHQCWHHAACHVLSPPLRPDPTTPEFMMKLLAQDDLQTTGSDNCTFNKAQKELGRGDFTKIPNGVNGVEDRMSVVWEKGVQTGLIDPQR
;
A
#
# COMPACT_ATOMS: atom_id res chain seq x y z
N MET A 1 -2.29 -9.41 28.31
CA MET A 1 -0.86 -9.05 28.20
C MET A 1 -0.74 -7.54 28.29
N VAL A 2 0.44 -7.01 28.61
CA VAL A 2 0.77 -5.58 28.38
C VAL A 2 1.77 -5.57 27.23
N ILE A 3 1.44 -4.86 26.16
CA ILE A 3 2.24 -4.81 24.92
C ILE A 3 2.45 -3.36 24.50
N PRO A 4 3.48 -3.05 23.70
CA PRO A 4 3.55 -1.80 22.97
C PRO A 4 2.28 -1.59 22.13
N GLY A 5 1.83 -0.35 22.00
CA GLY A 5 0.74 -0.04 21.07
C GLY A 5 1.16 -0.32 19.63
N GLY A 6 0.22 -0.76 18.81
CA GLY A 6 0.48 -1.06 17.41
C GLY A 6 0.93 0.17 16.64
N ILE A 7 1.80 -0.04 15.65
CA ILE A 7 2.18 0.97 14.65
C ILE A 7 1.58 0.52 13.33
N ASP A 8 0.73 1.35 12.72
CA ASP A 8 0.21 1.11 11.38
C ASP A 8 1.00 1.93 10.37
N PRO A 9 1.91 1.31 9.59
CA PRO A 9 2.75 2.02 8.63
C PRO A 9 2.01 2.43 7.35
N HIS A 10 0.70 2.13 7.20
CA HIS A 10 0.01 2.37 5.94
C HIS A 10 -1.43 2.83 6.14
N THR A 11 -1.61 4.15 6.13
CA THR A 11 -2.94 4.79 6.20
C THR A 11 -3.11 5.85 5.11
N HIS A 12 -4.37 6.12 4.73
CA HIS A 12 -4.75 7.18 3.80
C HIS A 12 -5.99 7.91 4.32
N PHE A 13 -5.81 8.68 5.37
CA PHE A 13 -6.88 9.48 5.97
C PHE A 13 -7.14 10.75 5.17
N GLN A 14 -8.43 11.01 4.91
CA GLN A 14 -8.87 12.19 4.16
C GLN A 14 -8.22 12.33 2.77
N LEU A 15 -7.78 11.21 2.17
CA LEU A 15 -7.13 11.19 0.86
C LEU A 15 -8.12 11.53 -0.25
N GLU A 16 -7.75 12.46 -1.13
CA GLU A 16 -8.44 12.75 -2.38
C GLU A 16 -8.03 11.71 -3.45
N PHE A 17 -8.90 10.74 -3.74
CA PHE A 17 -8.61 9.67 -4.70
C PHE A 17 -9.88 9.16 -5.38
N GLY A 18 -9.76 8.71 -6.63
CA GLY A 18 -10.90 8.15 -7.39
C GLY A 18 -12.05 9.13 -7.61
N GLY A 19 -11.77 10.44 -7.65
CA GLY A 19 -12.78 11.49 -7.84
C GLY A 19 -13.59 11.84 -6.58
N THR A 20 -13.19 11.36 -5.40
CA THR A 20 -13.82 11.66 -4.12
C THR A 20 -12.78 11.67 -2.99
N VAL A 21 -13.21 11.70 -1.72
CA VAL A 21 -12.34 11.77 -0.54
C VAL A 21 -12.61 10.59 0.39
N SER A 22 -11.56 9.98 0.94
CA SER A 22 -11.65 8.95 1.99
C SER A 22 -12.51 9.45 3.17
N VAL A 23 -13.40 8.60 3.69
CA VAL A 23 -14.38 9.00 4.72
C VAL A 23 -13.78 9.11 6.11
N ASP A 24 -12.77 8.29 6.41
CA ASP A 24 -12.01 8.44 7.64
C ASP A 24 -11.04 9.59 7.46
N ASP A 25 -11.27 10.68 8.18
CA ASP A 25 -10.29 11.74 8.33
C ASP A 25 -9.31 11.44 9.47
N PHE A 26 -8.32 12.32 9.67
CA PHE A 26 -7.32 12.11 10.72
C PHE A 26 -7.92 11.94 12.12
N TYR A 27 -9.06 12.56 12.43
CA TYR A 27 -9.68 12.43 13.76
C TYR A 27 -10.39 11.08 13.91
N GLN A 28 -11.28 10.73 12.98
CA GLN A 28 -12.01 9.47 13.05
C GLN A 28 -11.09 8.27 12.86
N GLY A 29 -10.15 8.36 11.92
CA GLY A 29 -9.17 7.32 11.62
C GLY A 29 -8.25 7.01 12.79
N THR A 30 -7.66 8.03 13.43
CA THR A 30 -6.82 7.81 14.62
C THR A 30 -7.64 7.36 15.83
N LYS A 31 -8.90 7.79 15.96
CA LYS A 31 -9.81 7.29 16.99
C LYS A 31 -10.10 5.80 16.83
N ALA A 32 -10.32 5.35 15.60
CA ALA A 32 -10.49 3.94 15.26
C ALA A 32 -9.19 3.16 15.52
N ALA A 33 -8.03 3.73 15.18
CA ALA A 33 -6.72 3.14 15.47
C ALA A 33 -6.54 2.85 16.96
N VAL A 34 -6.77 3.84 17.84
CA VAL A 34 -6.60 3.65 19.30
C VAL A 34 -7.63 2.70 19.89
N ALA A 35 -8.86 2.67 19.37
CA ALA A 35 -9.87 1.68 19.77
C ALA A 35 -9.41 0.24 19.44
N GLY A 36 -8.70 0.08 18.32
CA GLY A 36 -8.07 -1.16 17.88
C GLY A 36 -6.74 -1.52 18.54
N GLY A 37 -6.21 -0.67 19.43
CA GLY A 37 -4.91 -0.86 20.07
C GLY A 37 -3.69 -0.42 19.23
N THR A 38 -3.90 0.31 18.14
CA THR A 38 -2.86 1.00 17.36
C THR A 38 -2.68 2.42 17.91
N THR A 39 -1.45 2.80 18.27
CA THR A 39 -1.14 4.10 18.91
C THR A 39 -0.27 5.02 18.05
N THR A 40 0.17 4.55 16.89
CA THR A 40 0.89 5.37 15.92
C THR A 40 0.48 4.98 14.51
N ILE A 41 0.25 5.98 13.66
CA ILE A 41 -0.03 5.78 12.24
C ILE A 41 1.04 6.44 11.37
N MET A 42 1.30 5.89 10.19
CA MET A 42 2.03 6.56 9.12
C MET A 42 1.10 6.77 7.94
N ASP A 43 0.91 8.01 7.53
CA ASP A 43 0.05 8.39 6.41
C ASP A 43 0.89 8.80 5.19
N PHE A 44 0.31 8.77 3.99
CA PHE A 44 1.00 9.11 2.75
C PHE A 44 0.61 10.49 2.25
N VAL A 45 1.59 11.39 2.17
CA VAL A 45 1.48 12.61 1.38
C VAL A 45 1.54 12.24 -0.09
N ILE A 46 0.48 12.55 -0.85
CA ILE A 46 0.40 12.21 -2.28
C ILE A 46 0.24 13.48 -3.13
N PRO A 47 1.35 14.09 -3.59
CA PRO A 47 1.30 15.25 -4.47
C PRO A 47 0.80 14.87 -5.86
N LYS A 48 0.11 15.81 -6.51
CA LYS A 48 -0.23 15.74 -7.94
C LYS A 48 1.05 15.81 -8.77
N LYS A 49 1.01 15.25 -9.97
CA LYS A 49 2.14 15.34 -10.91
C LYS A 49 2.46 16.80 -11.22
N GLY A 50 3.70 17.22 -10.92
CA GLY A 50 4.19 18.58 -11.09
C GLY A 50 4.01 19.49 -9.87
N GLU A 51 3.33 19.04 -8.82
CA GLU A 51 3.20 19.76 -7.54
C GLU A 51 4.47 19.62 -6.70
N SER A 52 4.76 20.64 -5.87
CA SER A 52 5.87 20.61 -4.91
C SER A 52 5.60 19.57 -3.82
N LEU A 53 6.61 18.76 -3.48
CA LEU A 53 6.53 17.82 -2.38
C LEU A 53 6.37 18.52 -1.02
N LEU A 54 6.97 19.72 -0.89
CA LEU A 54 6.94 20.49 0.35
C LEU A 54 5.58 21.11 0.59
N GLU A 55 4.95 21.66 -0.45
CA GLU A 55 3.60 22.22 -0.37
C GLU A 55 2.59 21.13 0.01
N ALA A 56 2.66 19.96 -0.63
CA ALA A 56 1.81 18.83 -0.30
C ALA A 56 2.05 18.34 1.15
N TYR A 57 3.31 18.26 1.59
CA TYR A 57 3.64 17.89 2.97
C TYR A 57 3.04 18.88 3.98
N ASP A 58 3.17 20.18 3.73
CA ASP A 58 2.64 21.23 4.61
C ASP A 58 1.11 21.19 4.69
N GLU A 59 0.45 20.88 3.58
CA GLU A 59 -1.00 20.66 3.56
C GLU A 59 -1.41 19.45 4.41
N TRP A 60 -0.73 18.31 4.27
CA TRP A 60 -1.00 17.12 5.08
C TRP A 60 -0.79 17.38 6.57
N ARG A 61 0.31 18.04 6.94
CA ARG A 61 0.57 18.47 8.32
C ARG A 61 -0.53 19.36 8.87
N CYS A 62 -1.01 20.33 8.09
CA CYS A 62 -2.11 21.22 8.49
C CYS A 62 -3.41 20.44 8.76
N ARG A 63 -3.74 19.46 7.90
CA ARG A 63 -4.91 18.58 8.06
C ARG A 63 -4.79 17.67 9.30
N ALA A 64 -3.60 17.12 9.55
CA ALA A 64 -3.36 16.13 10.60
C ALA A 64 -3.15 16.74 11.99
N ASP A 65 -2.28 17.75 12.12
CA ASP A 65 -1.85 18.33 13.42
C ASP A 65 -3.03 18.84 14.27
N THR A 66 -4.14 19.20 13.62
CA THR A 66 -5.35 19.71 14.29
C THR A 66 -6.37 18.63 14.68
N LYS A 67 -6.16 17.38 14.26
CA LYS A 67 -7.19 16.32 14.31
C LYS A 67 -6.73 15.01 14.95
N VAL A 68 -5.46 14.63 14.85
CA VAL A 68 -4.97 13.32 15.32
C VAL A 68 -5.19 13.12 16.82
N VAL A 69 -5.56 11.91 17.23
CA VAL A 69 -5.72 11.52 18.65
C VAL A 69 -4.60 10.62 19.17
N CYS A 70 -3.67 10.23 18.30
CA CYS A 70 -2.46 9.49 18.62
C CYS A 70 -1.28 10.03 17.79
N ASP A 71 -0.06 9.59 18.10
CA ASP A 71 1.13 10.02 17.37
C ASP A 71 1.06 9.59 15.90
N TYR A 72 1.74 10.34 15.02
CA TYR A 72 1.80 10.00 13.60
C TYR A 72 3.11 10.39 12.95
N GLY A 73 3.41 9.77 11.81
CA GLY A 73 4.44 10.19 10.87
C GLY A 73 3.91 10.23 9.44
N LEU A 74 4.74 10.71 8.52
CA LEU A 74 4.36 10.88 7.11
C LEU A 74 5.41 10.26 6.18
N HIS A 75 4.92 9.45 5.25
CA HIS A 75 5.62 9.08 4.03
C HIS A 75 5.33 10.13 2.95
N VAL A 76 6.25 10.35 2.01
CA VAL A 76 5.99 11.27 0.88
C VAL A 76 6.09 10.53 -0.44
N ALA A 77 5.03 10.57 -1.25
CA ALA A 77 5.02 9.94 -2.56
C ALA A 77 5.78 10.76 -3.61
N ILE A 78 6.52 10.05 -4.45
CA ILE A 78 7.20 10.58 -5.63
C ILE A 78 6.38 10.18 -6.85
N THR A 79 5.45 11.05 -7.24
CA THR A 79 4.51 10.83 -8.36
C THR A 79 5.02 11.34 -9.71
N TRP A 80 6.18 12.01 -9.69
CA TRP A 80 6.90 12.53 -10.84
C TRP A 80 8.37 12.77 -10.47
N TRP A 81 9.26 12.86 -11.46
CA TRP A 81 10.68 13.03 -11.22
C TRP A 81 11.26 14.24 -11.94
N SER A 82 12.11 14.98 -11.22
CA SER A 82 12.93 16.06 -11.75
C SER A 82 14.02 16.45 -10.74
N LYS A 83 14.90 17.37 -11.12
CA LYS A 83 15.90 17.91 -10.20
C LYS A 83 15.27 18.61 -8.98
N SER A 84 14.14 19.32 -9.15
CA SER A 84 13.49 20.00 -8.02
C SER A 84 12.94 18.99 -7.01
N VAL A 85 12.38 17.87 -7.48
CA VAL A 85 11.92 16.77 -6.62
C VAL A 85 13.07 16.22 -5.78
N ARG A 86 14.24 15.98 -6.38
CA ARG A 86 15.45 15.56 -5.66
C ARG A 86 15.86 16.56 -4.58
N ASP A 87 15.80 17.85 -4.87
CA ASP A 87 16.17 18.90 -3.90
C ASP A 87 15.15 19.00 -2.76
N GLU A 88 13.85 18.85 -3.04
CA GLU A 88 12.79 18.82 -2.03
C GLU A 88 12.85 17.57 -1.15
N MET A 89 13.19 16.40 -1.70
CA MET A 89 13.45 15.19 -0.90
C MET A 89 14.55 15.42 0.14
N ARG A 90 15.60 16.16 -0.22
CA ARG A 90 16.68 16.51 0.72
C ARG A 90 16.17 17.37 1.87
N ILE A 91 15.36 18.38 1.58
CA ILE A 91 14.74 19.26 2.59
C ILE A 91 13.81 18.45 3.49
N LEU A 92 12.98 17.57 2.92
CA LEU A 92 12.09 16.68 3.68
C LEU A 92 12.87 15.82 4.68
N CYS A 93 14.00 15.24 4.27
CA CYS A 93 14.86 14.46 5.15
C CYS A 93 15.54 15.28 6.24
N GLN A 94 16.12 16.42 5.87
CA GLN A 94 16.98 17.19 6.78
C GLN A 94 16.19 18.07 7.74
N GLU A 95 15.03 18.57 7.33
CA GLU A 95 14.30 19.62 8.05
C GLU A 95 12.90 19.19 8.48
N ARG A 96 12.27 18.22 7.80
CA ARG A 96 10.86 17.85 8.05
C ARG A 96 10.67 16.45 8.65
N GLY A 97 11.75 15.74 8.96
CA GLY A 97 11.72 14.46 9.66
C GLY A 97 11.22 13.27 8.82
N VAL A 98 11.19 13.38 7.49
CA VAL A 98 10.74 12.31 6.59
C VAL A 98 11.94 11.45 6.20
N ASN A 99 11.84 10.12 6.29
CA ASN A 99 12.94 9.21 5.89
C ASN A 99 12.48 8.08 4.97
N SER A 100 11.36 8.29 4.27
CA SER A 100 10.68 7.25 3.50
C SER A 100 9.88 7.85 2.35
N PHE A 101 10.12 7.36 1.13
CA PHE A 101 9.52 7.90 -0.08
C PHE A 101 8.84 6.83 -0.93
N LYS A 102 7.61 7.09 -1.37
CA LYS A 102 6.74 6.11 -2.04
C LYS A 102 6.69 6.31 -3.56
N CYS A 103 7.09 5.31 -4.32
CA CYS A 103 6.96 5.29 -5.77
C CYS A 103 5.81 4.36 -6.20
N PHE A 104 5.26 4.61 -7.40
CA PHE A 104 4.23 3.77 -7.99
C PHE A 104 4.74 3.17 -9.31
N MET A 105 4.68 1.85 -9.43
CA MET A 105 4.93 1.13 -10.70
C MET A 105 3.62 0.90 -11.49
N ALA A 106 2.48 1.21 -10.86
CA ALA A 106 1.14 1.18 -11.42
C ALA A 106 0.55 2.59 -11.58
N TYR A 107 -0.74 2.68 -11.91
CA TYR A 107 -1.45 3.94 -12.17
C TYR A 107 -0.86 4.70 -13.37
N LYS A 108 -0.81 4.01 -14.51
CA LYS A 108 -0.27 4.55 -15.78
C LYS A 108 -0.89 5.89 -16.13
N GLY A 109 -0.03 6.88 -16.37
CA GLY A 109 -0.44 8.25 -16.74
C GLY A 109 -0.85 9.14 -15.56
N LEU A 110 -0.90 8.61 -14.34
CA LEU A 110 -1.21 9.35 -13.12
C LEU A 110 0.00 9.43 -12.19
N PHE A 111 0.40 8.31 -11.59
CA PHE A 111 1.50 8.24 -10.62
C PHE A 111 2.67 7.37 -11.07
N GLN A 112 2.48 6.55 -12.11
CA GLN A 112 3.49 5.61 -12.57
C GLN A 112 4.81 6.30 -12.93
N VAL A 113 5.90 5.85 -12.31
CA VAL A 113 7.28 6.18 -12.71
C VAL A 113 7.86 5.07 -13.59
N THR A 114 8.77 5.46 -14.48
CA THR A 114 9.53 4.54 -15.33
C THR A 114 10.68 3.89 -14.54
N ASP A 115 11.27 2.81 -15.07
CA ASP A 115 12.43 2.18 -14.42
C ASP A 115 13.64 3.12 -14.30
N SER A 116 13.83 4.01 -15.28
CA SER A 116 14.89 5.03 -15.24
C SER A 116 14.66 6.04 -14.10
N GLU A 117 13.44 6.54 -13.96
CA GLU A 117 13.08 7.43 -12.85
C GLU A 117 13.18 6.69 -11.51
N LEU A 118 12.71 5.44 -11.42
CA LEU A 118 12.79 4.63 -10.21
C LEU A 118 14.26 4.42 -9.77
N TYR A 119 15.16 4.19 -10.72
CA TYR A 119 16.60 4.08 -10.46
C TYR A 119 17.16 5.37 -9.84
N GLU A 120 16.89 6.53 -10.44
CA GLU A 120 17.35 7.84 -9.93
C GLU A 120 16.75 8.20 -8.56
N ILE A 121 15.47 7.86 -8.34
CA ILE A 121 14.81 8.03 -7.05
C ILE A 121 15.47 7.15 -5.98
N PHE A 122 15.81 5.90 -6.31
CA PHE A 122 16.45 4.99 -5.37
C PHE A 122 17.89 5.41 -5.04
N GLU A 123 18.67 5.90 -6.02
CA GLU A 123 19.97 6.51 -5.74
C GLU A 123 19.83 7.70 -4.79
N THR A 124 18.84 8.56 -5.02
CA THR A 124 18.56 9.70 -4.14
C THR A 124 18.18 9.25 -2.73
N CYS A 125 17.30 8.26 -2.59
CA CYS A 125 16.95 7.70 -1.27
C CYS A 125 18.18 7.15 -0.56
N LYS A 126 19.08 6.46 -1.28
CA LYS A 126 20.33 5.95 -0.73
C LYS A 126 21.25 7.06 -0.24
N GLU A 127 21.43 8.12 -1.03
CA GLU A 127 22.24 9.29 -0.66
C GLU A 127 21.71 9.97 0.62
N LEU A 128 20.39 10.04 0.77
CA LEU A 128 19.72 10.69 1.89
C LEU A 128 19.59 9.80 3.14
N GLY A 129 19.93 8.51 3.04
CA GLY A 129 19.68 7.54 4.11
C GLY A 129 18.19 7.24 4.33
N ALA A 130 17.36 7.46 3.31
CA ALA A 130 15.93 7.18 3.32
C ALA A 130 15.62 5.77 2.77
N VAL A 131 14.44 5.26 3.12
CA VAL A 131 13.90 4.00 2.60
C VAL A 131 13.01 4.28 1.39
N ALA A 132 13.28 3.61 0.27
CA ALA A 132 12.37 3.64 -0.87
C ALA A 132 11.21 2.68 -0.62
N GLN A 133 9.97 3.14 -0.79
CA GLN A 133 8.77 2.33 -0.77
C GLN A 133 8.20 2.18 -2.18
N VAL A 134 7.64 1.02 -2.52
CA VAL A 134 7.05 0.80 -3.86
C VAL A 134 5.68 0.16 -3.81
N HIS A 135 4.71 0.78 -4.49
CA HIS A 135 3.52 0.08 -4.95
C HIS A 135 3.89 -0.68 -6.23
N ALA A 136 4.02 -2.00 -6.11
CA ALA A 136 4.62 -2.85 -7.11
C ALA A 136 3.57 -3.69 -7.87
N GLU A 137 2.92 -3.09 -8.86
CA GLU A 137 2.21 -3.81 -9.92
C GLU A 137 2.66 -3.28 -11.28
N ASN A 138 2.65 -4.11 -12.34
CA ASN A 138 3.01 -3.65 -13.68
C ASN A 138 1.89 -2.79 -14.31
N GLY A 139 2.02 -1.47 -14.23
CA GLY A 139 1.00 -0.52 -14.71
C GLY A 139 0.69 -0.60 -16.21
N ASP A 140 1.64 -1.00 -17.04
CA ASP A 140 1.43 -1.18 -18.48
C ASP A 140 0.54 -2.39 -18.78
N VAL A 141 0.79 -3.51 -18.11
CA VAL A 141 -0.02 -4.73 -18.23
C VAL A 141 -1.42 -4.48 -17.70
N ILE A 142 -1.56 -3.83 -16.53
CA ILE A 142 -2.87 -3.46 -15.97
C ILE A 142 -3.67 -2.63 -16.97
N ALA A 143 -3.07 -1.56 -17.51
CA ALA A 143 -3.77 -0.69 -18.46
C ALA A 143 -4.27 -1.45 -19.70
N LYS A 144 -3.49 -2.42 -20.20
CA LYS A 144 -3.89 -3.27 -21.32
C LYS A 144 -4.98 -4.27 -20.96
N ASN A 145 -4.92 -4.88 -19.79
CA ASN A 145 -5.92 -5.84 -19.33
C ASN A 145 -7.26 -5.16 -19.04
N VAL A 146 -7.25 -3.98 -18.42
CA VAL A 146 -8.44 -3.14 -18.22
C VAL A 146 -9.14 -2.86 -19.55
N GLN A 147 -8.39 -2.42 -20.57
CA GLN A 147 -8.96 -2.16 -21.90
C GLN A 147 -9.62 -3.41 -22.51
N LYS A 148 -8.97 -4.58 -22.40
CA LYS A 148 -9.50 -5.85 -22.91
C LYS A 148 -10.78 -6.28 -22.18
N LEU A 149 -10.80 -6.19 -20.85
CA LEU A 149 -11.93 -6.62 -20.02
C LEU A 149 -13.17 -5.75 -20.26
N LEU A 150 -13.00 -4.42 -20.28
CA LEU A 150 -14.10 -3.50 -20.59
C LEU A 150 -14.64 -3.72 -22.02
N ALA A 151 -13.75 -3.93 -23.01
CA ALA A 151 -14.16 -4.23 -24.38
C ALA A 151 -14.90 -5.58 -24.49
N ALA A 152 -14.62 -6.53 -23.60
CA ALA A 152 -15.32 -7.80 -23.49
C ALA A 152 -16.62 -7.73 -22.64
N GLY A 153 -16.98 -6.55 -22.14
CA GLY A 153 -18.19 -6.34 -21.33
C GLY A 153 -18.05 -6.68 -19.85
N VAL A 154 -16.84 -7.02 -19.38
CA VAL A 154 -16.56 -7.25 -17.95
C VAL A 154 -16.46 -5.89 -17.26
N THR A 155 -17.50 -5.53 -16.51
CA THR A 155 -17.67 -4.19 -15.91
C THR A 155 -17.88 -4.23 -14.40
N GLY A 156 -18.08 -5.41 -13.81
CA GLY A 156 -18.25 -5.58 -12.37
C GLY A 156 -16.92 -5.62 -11.62
N PRO A 157 -16.97 -5.60 -10.27
CA PRO A 157 -15.78 -5.60 -9.42
C PRO A 157 -14.81 -6.77 -9.67
N GLU A 158 -15.30 -7.92 -10.15
CA GLU A 158 -14.47 -9.05 -10.58
C GLU A 158 -13.47 -8.67 -11.68
N GLY A 159 -13.84 -7.72 -12.56
CA GLY A 159 -12.93 -7.19 -13.57
C GLY A 159 -11.70 -6.50 -12.97
N HIS A 160 -11.82 -5.97 -11.75
CA HIS A 160 -10.69 -5.34 -11.06
C HIS A 160 -9.59 -6.35 -10.76
N GLU A 161 -9.93 -7.49 -10.16
CA GLU A 161 -8.97 -8.57 -9.87
C GLU A 161 -8.40 -9.17 -11.17
N LEU A 162 -9.27 -9.50 -12.12
CA LEU A 162 -8.88 -10.09 -13.41
C LEU A 162 -7.95 -9.17 -14.22
N SER A 163 -7.99 -7.86 -14.00
CA SER A 163 -7.12 -6.91 -14.71
C SER A 163 -5.66 -6.97 -14.24
N ARG A 164 -5.41 -7.54 -13.07
CA ARG A 164 -4.14 -7.44 -12.34
C ARG A 164 -3.87 -8.68 -11.49
N THR A 165 -3.82 -9.84 -12.14
CA THR A 165 -3.53 -11.13 -11.50
C THR A 165 -2.21 -11.09 -10.71
N GLU A 166 -1.97 -12.07 -9.84
CA GLU A 166 -0.83 -12.04 -8.92
C GLU A 166 0.54 -11.97 -9.61
N GLU A 167 0.66 -12.44 -10.85
CA GLU A 167 1.90 -12.37 -11.63
C GLU A 167 2.26 -10.92 -12.01
N VAL A 168 1.26 -10.04 -12.12
CA VAL A 168 1.43 -8.60 -12.40
C VAL A 168 2.08 -7.90 -11.21
N GLU A 169 1.75 -8.32 -9.99
CA GLU A 169 2.38 -7.87 -8.75
C GLU A 169 3.78 -8.47 -8.62
N ALA A 170 3.90 -9.80 -8.78
CA ALA A 170 5.17 -10.52 -8.62
C ALA A 170 6.28 -10.03 -9.56
N GLU A 171 5.95 -9.75 -10.83
CA GLU A 171 6.90 -9.17 -11.79
C GLU A 171 7.46 -7.84 -11.30
N ALA A 172 6.58 -6.94 -10.88
CA ALA A 172 6.96 -5.61 -10.42
C ALA A 172 7.75 -5.66 -9.10
N VAL A 173 7.41 -6.57 -8.18
CA VAL A 173 8.19 -6.81 -6.96
C VAL A 173 9.60 -7.25 -7.31
N ASN A 174 9.76 -8.24 -8.18
CA ASN A 174 11.08 -8.69 -8.61
C ASN A 174 11.87 -7.55 -9.29
N ARG A 175 11.24 -6.80 -10.20
CA ARG A 175 11.88 -5.67 -10.89
C ARG A 175 12.33 -4.57 -9.93
N ALA A 176 11.49 -4.16 -8.97
CA ALA A 176 11.88 -3.20 -7.94
C ALA A 176 13.04 -3.69 -7.09
N CYS A 177 13.04 -4.97 -6.69
CA CYS A 177 14.14 -5.57 -5.92
C CYS A 177 15.46 -5.56 -6.69
N VAL A 178 15.44 -5.85 -7.99
CA VAL A 178 16.64 -5.78 -8.84
C VAL A 178 17.19 -4.37 -8.91
N ILE A 179 16.34 -3.36 -9.11
CA ILE A 179 16.74 -1.95 -9.20
C ILE A 179 17.28 -1.45 -7.85
N ALA A 180 16.63 -1.80 -6.74
CA ALA A 180 17.10 -1.49 -5.39
C ALA A 180 18.47 -2.10 -5.11
N HIS A 181 18.72 -3.32 -5.57
CA HIS A 181 20.03 -3.96 -5.45
C HIS A 181 21.11 -3.21 -6.25
N GLN A 182 20.84 -2.80 -7.50
CA GLN A 182 21.81 -2.05 -8.31
C GLN A 182 22.19 -0.71 -7.67
N THR A 183 21.21 -0.02 -7.08
CA THR A 183 21.40 1.29 -6.42
C THR A 183 21.83 1.17 -4.95
N LYS A 184 21.86 -0.06 -4.39
CA LYS A 184 22.13 -0.35 -2.97
C LYS A 184 21.19 0.39 -2.01
N CYS A 185 19.99 0.70 -2.47
CA CYS A 185 18.97 1.41 -1.73
C CYS A 185 18.13 0.43 -0.89
N PRO A 186 17.88 0.70 0.40
CA PRO A 186 16.88 -0.05 1.17
C PRO A 186 15.50 0.09 0.52
N LEU A 187 14.83 -1.04 0.34
CA LEU A 187 13.53 -1.13 -0.33
C LEU A 187 12.49 -1.68 0.64
N TYR A 188 11.30 -1.09 0.62
CA TYR A 188 10.13 -1.55 1.35
C TYR A 188 8.97 -1.74 0.37
N VAL A 189 8.63 -2.99 0.08
CA VAL A 189 7.50 -3.33 -0.78
C VAL A 189 6.23 -3.26 0.07
N VAL A 190 5.43 -2.22 -0.17
CA VAL A 190 4.16 -2.04 0.56
C VAL A 190 3.11 -3.05 0.09
N HIS A 191 2.07 -3.26 0.91
CA HIS A 191 0.86 -4.03 0.60
C HIS A 191 1.08 -5.23 -0.34
N VAL A 192 1.95 -6.16 0.06
CA VAL A 192 2.09 -7.46 -0.62
C VAL A 192 0.81 -8.25 -0.39
N MET A 193 0.08 -8.53 -1.47
CA MET A 193 -1.25 -9.13 -1.43
C MET A 193 -1.28 -10.58 -1.93
N SER A 194 -0.23 -11.03 -2.64
CA SER A 194 -0.19 -12.37 -3.23
C SER A 194 0.95 -13.25 -2.75
N LYS A 195 0.74 -14.55 -2.90
CA LYS A 195 1.76 -15.57 -2.69
C LYS A 195 2.94 -15.39 -3.64
N SER A 196 2.68 -15.15 -4.93
CA SER A 196 3.75 -14.98 -5.91
C SER A 196 4.64 -13.78 -5.59
N ALA A 197 4.06 -12.64 -5.23
CA ALA A 197 4.82 -11.47 -4.81
C ALA A 197 5.62 -11.72 -3.52
N GLY A 198 5.00 -12.38 -2.53
CA GLY A 198 5.69 -12.78 -1.29
C GLY A 198 6.87 -13.74 -1.54
N ILE A 199 6.73 -14.69 -2.47
CA ILE A 199 7.80 -15.60 -2.89
C ILE A 199 8.95 -14.83 -3.57
N GLU A 200 8.63 -13.91 -4.48
CA GLU A 200 9.66 -13.09 -5.14
C GLU A 200 10.40 -12.19 -4.16
N LEU A 201 9.68 -11.59 -3.20
CA LEU A 201 10.29 -10.82 -2.12
C LEU A 201 11.23 -11.68 -1.26
N ALA A 202 10.79 -12.86 -0.83
CA ALA A 202 11.60 -13.79 -0.05
C ALA A 202 12.86 -14.23 -0.79
N ARG A 203 12.75 -14.51 -2.11
CA ARG A 203 13.88 -14.80 -2.99
C ARG A 203 14.85 -13.62 -3.08
N ALA A 204 14.33 -12.41 -3.28
CA ALA A 204 15.13 -11.20 -3.34
C ALA A 204 15.87 -10.93 -2.04
N ARG A 205 15.21 -11.06 -0.88
CA ARG A 205 15.83 -10.93 0.45
C ARG A 205 17.00 -11.89 0.65
N ARG A 206 16.82 -13.16 0.28
CA ARG A 206 17.89 -14.18 0.34
C ARG A 206 19.04 -13.88 -0.63
N ARG A 207 18.71 -13.46 -1.85
CA ARG A 207 19.70 -13.22 -2.92
C ARG A 207 20.51 -11.95 -2.73
N TYR A 208 19.87 -10.87 -2.29
CA TYR A 208 20.45 -9.52 -2.18
C TYR A 208 20.69 -9.16 -0.71
N ASN A 209 21.26 -10.10 0.04
CA ASN A 209 21.56 -9.91 1.46
C ASN A 209 22.40 -8.64 1.68
N GLY A 210 22.03 -7.83 2.67
CA GLY A 210 22.69 -6.56 2.99
C GLY A 210 22.14 -5.31 2.30
N VAL A 211 21.22 -5.43 1.32
CA VAL A 211 20.55 -4.25 0.72
C VAL A 211 19.48 -3.67 1.65
N GLY A 212 18.85 -4.52 2.48
CA GLY A 212 17.71 -4.13 3.32
C GLY A 212 16.42 -4.09 2.51
N ILE A 213 15.96 -5.26 2.05
CA ILE A 213 14.68 -5.42 1.34
C ILE A 213 13.64 -5.89 2.35
N TYR A 214 12.53 -5.16 2.46
CA TYR A 214 11.45 -5.41 3.40
C TYR A 214 10.12 -5.53 2.66
N GLY A 215 9.16 -6.20 3.28
CA GLY A 215 7.79 -6.31 2.81
C GLY A 215 6.78 -6.09 3.92
N GLU A 216 5.72 -5.42 3.52
CA GLU A 216 4.49 -5.22 4.28
C GLU A 216 3.39 -6.08 3.68
N THR A 217 2.53 -6.65 4.50
CA THR A 217 1.21 -7.12 4.04
C THR A 217 0.11 -6.42 4.82
N LEU A 218 -1.14 -6.63 4.41
CA LEU A 218 -2.27 -5.89 4.97
C LEU A 218 -3.14 -6.77 5.88
N ALA A 219 -3.79 -6.14 6.85
CA ALA A 219 -4.86 -6.77 7.62
C ALA A 219 -5.90 -7.46 6.71
N ALA A 220 -6.26 -6.82 5.60
CA ALA A 220 -7.18 -7.38 4.60
C ALA A 220 -6.64 -8.67 3.96
N ALA A 221 -5.35 -8.71 3.59
CA ALA A 221 -4.72 -9.89 2.98
C ALA A 221 -4.59 -11.08 3.95
N LEU A 222 -4.56 -10.81 5.26
CA LEU A 222 -4.49 -11.83 6.32
C LEU A 222 -5.87 -12.25 6.82
N GLY A 223 -6.87 -11.38 6.72
CA GLY A 223 -8.20 -11.57 7.28
C GLY A 223 -9.22 -12.14 6.30
N THR A 224 -9.07 -11.87 5.00
CA THR A 224 -10.05 -12.22 3.96
C THR A 224 -9.36 -12.49 2.60
N ASP A 225 -10.15 -12.84 1.59
CA ASP A 225 -9.67 -13.19 0.26
C ASP A 225 -10.52 -12.57 -0.87
N GLY A 226 -10.09 -12.78 -2.11
CA GLY A 226 -10.69 -12.21 -3.32
C GLY A 226 -11.96 -12.90 -3.79
N THR A 227 -12.42 -13.98 -3.14
CA THR A 227 -13.69 -14.65 -3.54
C THR A 227 -14.88 -13.68 -3.42
N ASN A 228 -14.76 -12.68 -2.54
CA ASN A 228 -15.70 -11.59 -2.37
C ASN A 228 -15.99 -10.78 -3.65
N TYR A 229 -15.07 -10.70 -4.62
CA TYR A 229 -15.28 -9.94 -5.85
C TYR A 229 -16.37 -10.52 -6.75
N THR A 230 -16.68 -11.81 -6.60
CA THR A 230 -17.72 -12.51 -7.37
C THR A 230 -19.05 -12.62 -6.63
N HIS A 231 -19.19 -11.93 -5.49
CA HIS A 231 -20.39 -11.97 -4.68
C HIS A 231 -21.60 -11.36 -5.42
N GLN A 232 -22.78 -11.99 -5.30
CA GLN A 232 -23.99 -11.60 -6.02
C GLN A 232 -24.46 -10.16 -5.70
N CYS A 233 -24.27 -9.72 -4.45
CA CYS A 233 -24.47 -8.32 -4.08
C CYS A 233 -23.29 -7.48 -4.57
N TRP A 234 -23.55 -6.62 -5.56
CA TRP A 234 -22.55 -5.70 -6.11
C TRP A 234 -21.86 -4.84 -5.05
N HIS A 235 -22.60 -4.37 -4.03
CA HIS A 235 -22.00 -3.55 -2.97
C HIS A 235 -20.99 -4.31 -2.11
N HIS A 236 -21.26 -5.59 -1.86
CA HIS A 236 -20.33 -6.46 -1.17
C HIS A 236 -19.06 -6.66 -2.01
N ALA A 237 -19.20 -6.94 -3.30
CA ALA A 237 -18.05 -7.10 -4.18
C ALA A 237 -17.23 -5.79 -4.30
N ALA A 238 -17.91 -4.65 -4.48
CA ALA A 238 -17.27 -3.35 -4.63
C ALA A 238 -16.57 -2.85 -3.34
N CYS A 239 -17.09 -3.19 -2.16
CA CYS A 239 -16.48 -2.77 -0.89
C CYS A 239 -15.14 -3.45 -0.61
N HIS A 240 -14.79 -4.53 -1.33
CA HIS A 240 -13.50 -5.21 -1.24
C HIS A 240 -12.47 -4.70 -2.27
N VAL A 241 -12.83 -3.76 -3.16
CA VAL A 241 -11.94 -3.27 -4.22
C VAL A 241 -10.83 -2.40 -3.63
N LEU A 242 -9.59 -2.87 -3.74
CA LEU A 242 -8.32 -2.22 -3.39
C LEU A 242 -7.20 -2.66 -4.36
N SER A 243 -6.02 -2.05 -4.30
CA SER A 243 -4.92 -2.31 -5.25
C SER A 243 -3.57 -2.44 -4.55
N PRO A 244 -2.86 -3.59 -4.67
CA PRO A 244 -3.25 -4.79 -5.40
C PRO A 244 -4.53 -5.45 -4.83
N PRO A 245 -5.28 -6.24 -5.61
CA PRO A 245 -6.54 -6.81 -5.16
C PRO A 245 -6.30 -7.95 -4.18
N LEU A 246 -7.30 -8.25 -3.35
CA LEU A 246 -7.35 -9.51 -2.61
C LEU A 246 -7.28 -10.68 -3.60
N ARG A 247 -6.58 -11.75 -3.24
CA ARG A 247 -6.38 -12.88 -4.17
C ARG A 247 -7.49 -13.91 -4.01
N PRO A 248 -8.07 -14.43 -5.11
CA PRO A 248 -9.20 -15.35 -5.05
C PRO A 248 -8.82 -16.74 -4.54
N ASP A 249 -7.54 -17.09 -4.46
CA ASP A 249 -7.08 -18.30 -3.79
C ASP A 249 -7.29 -18.15 -2.26
N PRO A 250 -8.22 -18.92 -1.66
CA PRO A 250 -8.59 -18.81 -0.25
C PRO A 250 -7.47 -19.24 0.70
N THR A 251 -6.40 -19.85 0.19
CA THR A 251 -5.22 -20.21 0.99
C THR A 251 -4.16 -19.11 1.00
N THR A 252 -4.40 -17.97 0.34
CA THR A 252 -3.51 -16.80 0.37
C THR A 252 -3.33 -16.26 1.79
N PRO A 253 -4.37 -16.02 2.60
CA PRO A 253 -4.19 -15.38 3.90
C PRO A 253 -3.28 -16.17 4.85
N GLU A 254 -3.48 -17.49 4.93
CA GLU A 254 -2.63 -18.37 5.74
C GLU A 254 -1.18 -18.40 5.22
N PHE A 255 -0.98 -18.38 3.90
CA PHE A 255 0.35 -18.33 3.31
C PHE A 255 1.07 -17.01 3.63
N MET A 256 0.38 -15.88 3.55
CA MET A 256 0.93 -14.57 3.92
C MET A 256 1.29 -14.52 5.41
N MET A 257 0.46 -15.10 6.28
CA MET A 257 0.77 -15.23 7.71
C MET A 257 2.02 -16.10 7.95
N LYS A 258 2.22 -17.17 7.16
CA LYS A 258 3.45 -17.99 7.23
C LYS A 258 4.70 -17.20 6.81
N LEU A 259 4.59 -16.33 5.81
CA LEU A 259 5.69 -15.45 5.42
C LEU A 259 6.03 -14.43 6.53
N LEU A 260 5.02 -13.91 7.24
CA LEU A 260 5.24 -13.10 8.44
C LEU A 260 5.93 -13.92 9.53
N ALA A 261 5.51 -15.16 9.77
CA ALA A 261 6.14 -16.04 10.76
C ALA A 261 7.62 -16.32 10.47
N GLN A 262 7.97 -16.42 9.19
CA GLN A 262 9.32 -16.75 8.72
C GLN A 262 10.23 -15.54 8.54
N ASP A 263 9.75 -14.33 8.83
CA ASP A 263 10.44 -13.07 8.52
C ASP A 263 10.75 -12.86 7.04
N ASP A 264 10.00 -13.53 6.15
CA ASP A 264 9.99 -13.21 4.72
C ASP A 264 9.13 -11.95 4.45
N LEU A 265 8.11 -11.69 5.30
CA LEU A 265 7.44 -10.40 5.49
C LEU A 265 7.67 -9.88 6.92
N GLN A 266 7.72 -8.57 7.12
CA GLN A 266 8.17 -7.98 8.40
C GLN A 266 7.13 -7.12 9.10
N THR A 267 6.16 -6.59 8.37
CA THR A 267 5.24 -5.59 8.91
C THR A 267 3.82 -5.80 8.41
N THR A 268 2.86 -5.33 9.20
CA THR A 268 1.44 -5.32 8.83
C THR A 268 0.91 -3.89 8.86
N GLY A 269 0.42 -3.42 7.72
CA GLY A 269 -0.35 -2.18 7.59
C GLY A 269 -1.85 -2.45 7.45
N SER A 270 -2.65 -1.39 7.45
CA SER A 270 -4.07 -1.50 7.08
C SER A 270 -4.36 -1.09 5.64
N ASP A 271 -3.56 -0.19 5.07
CA ASP A 271 -3.89 0.56 3.85
C ASP A 271 -5.29 1.19 3.97
N ASN A 272 -5.60 1.74 5.16
CA ASN A 272 -6.95 2.21 5.47
C ASN A 272 -7.30 3.42 4.59
N CYS A 273 -8.14 3.17 3.60
CA CYS A 273 -8.59 4.14 2.61
C CYS A 273 -10.08 3.87 2.35
N THR A 274 -10.95 4.45 3.17
CA THR A 274 -12.34 4.04 3.26
C THR A 274 -13.24 4.88 2.38
N PHE A 275 -14.16 4.22 1.68
CA PHE A 275 -15.18 4.88 0.87
C PHE A 275 -16.54 4.31 1.21
N ASN A 276 -17.51 5.17 1.45
CA ASN A 276 -18.87 4.74 1.74
C ASN A 276 -19.56 4.12 0.50
N LYS A 277 -20.74 3.54 0.73
CA LYS A 277 -21.54 2.88 -0.31
C LYS A 277 -21.76 3.75 -1.55
N ALA A 278 -22.12 5.02 -1.37
CA ALA A 278 -22.41 5.95 -2.46
C ALA A 278 -21.15 6.33 -3.25
N GLN A 279 -20.00 6.44 -2.59
CA GLN A 279 -18.72 6.67 -3.24
C GLN A 279 -18.27 5.45 -4.06
N LYS A 280 -18.44 4.23 -3.54
CA LYS A 280 -18.14 3.01 -4.32
C LYS A 280 -18.98 2.94 -5.60
N GLU A 281 -20.25 3.37 -5.56
CA GLU A 281 -21.17 3.42 -6.71
C GLU A 281 -20.71 4.28 -7.89
N LEU A 282 -19.71 5.14 -7.72
CA LEU A 282 -19.09 5.87 -8.84
C LEU A 282 -18.58 4.95 -9.95
N GLY A 283 -18.22 3.70 -9.60
CA GLY A 283 -17.81 2.68 -10.57
C GLY A 283 -18.87 1.65 -10.92
N ARG A 284 -20.15 1.91 -10.66
CA ARG A 284 -21.22 1.01 -11.10
C ARG A 284 -21.26 0.98 -12.63
N GLY A 285 -21.04 -0.21 -13.20
CA GLY A 285 -20.95 -0.41 -14.65
C GLY A 285 -19.58 -0.09 -15.26
N ASP A 286 -18.58 0.25 -14.44
CA ASP A 286 -17.19 0.45 -14.84
C ASP A 286 -16.28 0.31 -13.62
N PHE A 287 -15.73 -0.89 -13.40
CA PHE A 287 -14.92 -1.19 -12.22
C PHE A 287 -13.70 -0.27 -12.05
N THR A 288 -13.22 0.36 -13.12
CA THR A 288 -12.06 1.25 -13.09
C THR A 288 -12.34 2.55 -12.33
N LYS A 289 -13.61 2.89 -12.15
CA LYS A 289 -14.08 4.09 -11.43
C LYS A 289 -14.52 3.79 -10.00
N ILE A 290 -14.43 2.55 -9.54
CA ILE A 290 -14.66 2.23 -8.13
C ILE A 290 -13.47 2.80 -7.34
N PRO A 291 -13.64 3.75 -6.41
CA PRO A 291 -12.52 4.24 -5.60
C PRO A 291 -11.90 3.07 -4.83
N ASN A 292 -10.59 2.86 -4.99
CA ASN A 292 -9.87 1.72 -4.44
C ASN A 292 -9.51 1.98 -2.98
N GLY A 293 -9.81 1.02 -2.12
CA GLY A 293 -9.50 1.10 -0.69
C GLY A 293 -10.52 0.36 0.17
N VAL A 294 -10.07 -0.06 1.36
CA VAL A 294 -10.82 -0.81 2.36
C VAL A 294 -10.56 -0.24 3.76
N ASN A 295 -11.29 -0.72 4.76
CA ASN A 295 -10.98 -0.46 6.17
C ASN A 295 -9.91 -1.44 6.68
N GLY A 296 -9.30 -1.08 7.80
CA GLY A 296 -8.48 -2.03 8.56
C GLY A 296 -7.78 -1.46 9.79
N VAL A 297 -7.77 -0.14 9.99
CA VAL A 297 -6.94 0.49 11.05
C VAL A 297 -7.35 0.08 12.47
N GLU A 298 -8.64 -0.10 12.73
CA GLU A 298 -9.16 -0.60 14.01
C GLU A 298 -8.95 -2.11 14.17
N ASP A 299 -9.20 -2.88 13.10
CA ASP A 299 -9.25 -4.34 13.19
C ASP A 299 -7.88 -5.02 13.08
N ARG A 300 -6.85 -4.31 12.58
CA ARG A 300 -5.53 -4.88 12.24
C ARG A 300 -4.94 -5.76 13.33
N MET A 301 -4.86 -5.24 14.56
CA MET A 301 -4.26 -5.97 15.69
C MET A 301 -5.03 -7.25 16.00
N SER A 302 -6.36 -7.19 16.06
CA SER A 302 -7.23 -8.32 16.37
C SER A 302 -7.24 -9.37 15.25
N VAL A 303 -7.23 -8.94 13.99
CA VAL A 303 -7.14 -9.84 12.83
C VAL A 303 -5.82 -10.59 12.84
N VAL A 304 -4.69 -9.91 13.04
CA VAL A 304 -3.37 -10.55 13.12
C VAL A 304 -3.29 -11.51 14.31
N TRP A 305 -3.82 -11.10 15.47
CA TRP A 305 -3.86 -11.94 16.66
C TRP A 305 -4.68 -13.22 16.45
N GLU A 306 -5.89 -13.10 15.93
CA GLU A 306 -6.78 -14.23 15.67
C GLU A 306 -6.21 -15.17 14.61
N LYS A 307 -5.75 -14.62 13.47
CA LYS A 307 -5.28 -15.44 12.34
C LYS A 307 -3.88 -15.97 12.52
N GLY A 308 -3.06 -15.34 13.36
CA GLY A 308 -1.66 -15.68 13.57
C GLY A 308 -1.40 -16.35 14.92
N VAL A 309 -1.75 -15.69 16.02
CA VAL A 309 -1.43 -16.15 17.38
C VAL A 309 -2.36 -17.27 17.82
N GLN A 310 -3.69 -17.12 17.65
CA GLN A 310 -4.64 -18.16 18.07
C GLN A 310 -4.50 -19.44 17.25
N THR A 311 -4.09 -19.33 15.99
CA THR A 311 -3.84 -20.49 15.10
C THR A 311 -2.46 -21.13 15.33
N GLY A 312 -1.58 -20.49 16.11
CA GLY A 312 -0.22 -20.97 16.38
C GLY A 312 0.77 -20.80 15.23
N LEU A 313 0.45 -19.97 14.22
CA LEU A 313 1.38 -19.66 13.12
C LEU A 313 2.49 -18.70 13.55
N ILE A 314 2.17 -17.76 14.44
CA ILE A 314 3.12 -16.87 15.11
C ILE A 314 2.89 -16.93 16.61
N ASP A 315 3.94 -16.70 17.40
CA ASP A 315 3.80 -16.52 18.85
C ASP A 315 3.54 -15.03 19.17
N PRO A 316 3.14 -14.68 20.42
CA PRO A 316 2.87 -13.27 20.77
C PRO A 316 4.09 -12.33 20.74
N GLN A 317 5.32 -12.83 20.61
CA GLN A 317 6.54 -12.00 20.50
C GLN A 317 6.86 -11.64 19.05
N ARG A 318 6.42 -12.46 18.10
CA ARG A 318 6.58 -12.23 16.66
C ARG A 318 5.56 -11.21 16.14
#